data_AF-A0A9C9K151-F1
#
_entry.id   AF-A0A9C9K151-F1
#
_cell.length_a   1.000
_cell.length_b   1.000
_cell.length_c   1.000
_cell.angle_alpha   90.00
_cell.angle_beta   90.00
_cell.angle_gamma   90.00
#
_symmetry.space_group_name_H-M   'P 1'
#
loop_
_entity.id
_entity.type
_entity.pdbx_description
1 polymer ?
#
loop_
_entity_poly.entity_id
_entity_poly.type
_entity_poly.pdbx_seq_one_letter_code
_entity_poly.pdbx_strand_id
1 'polypeptide(L)' 'MTISESSFVFNLGRLWQEVLSGNWDGVINMYELIEEVTSNEIIENYSKELEELLISIKNKDCGGVDKVLNNILKW' A
#
# COMPACT_ATOMS: atom_id res chain seq x y z
N MET A 1 3.21 10.20 15.21
CA MET A 1 2.79 11.33 14.37
C MET A 1 1.89 10.71 13.31
N THR A 2 0.57 10.85 13.42
CA THR A 2 -0.37 10.28 12.46
C THR A 2 -0.37 11.13 11.20
N ILE A 3 -0.21 10.50 10.03
CA ILE A 3 -0.18 11.22 8.76
C ILE A 3 -1.59 11.44 8.20
N SER A 4 -1.76 12.49 7.39
CA SER A 4 -3.01 12.76 6.66
C SER A 4 -3.25 11.74 5.55
N GLU A 5 -4.50 11.63 5.08
CA GLU A 5 -4.90 10.77 3.95
C GLU A 5 -4.08 11.04 2.68
N SER A 6 -3.69 12.30 2.44
CA SER A 6 -2.79 12.67 1.34
C SER A 6 -1.41 12.01 1.43
N SER A 7 -0.87 11.87 2.65
CA SER A 7 0.42 11.22 2.89
C SER A 7 0.32 9.70 2.80
N PHE A 8 -0.83 9.12 3.19
CA PHE A 8 -1.13 7.70 2.98
C PHE A 8 -1.13 7.36 1.48
N VAL A 9 -1.89 8.12 0.69
CA VAL A 9 -1.93 8.00 -0.78
C VAL A 9 -0.54 8.15 -1.40
N PHE A 10 0.23 9.15 -0.95
CA PHE A 10 1.59 9.35 -1.42
C PHE A 10 2.49 8.13 -1.15
N ASN A 11 2.41 7.55 0.04
CA ASN A 11 3.22 6.38 0.38
C ASN A 11 2.81 5.12 -0.39
N LEU A 12 1.51 4.93 -0.67
CA LEU A 12 1.05 3.87 -1.58
C LEU A 12 1.58 4.04 -3.01
N GLY A 13 1.66 5.27 -3.51
CA GLY A 13 2.30 5.55 -4.78
C GLY A 13 3.80 5.23 -4.79
N ARG A 14 4.50 5.43 -3.67
CA ARG A 14 5.91 5.01 -3.53
C ARG A 14 6.06 3.50 -3.45
N LEU A 15 5.15 2.81 -2.76
CA LEU A 15 5.11 1.36 -2.71
C LEU A 15 5.00 0.79 -4.12
N TRP A 16 4.17 1.40 -4.99
CA TRP A 16 4.07 0.99 -6.39
C TRP A 16 5.40 1.09 -7.15
N GLN A 17 6.20 2.14 -6.91
CA GLN A 17 7.52 2.27 -7.53
C GLN A 17 8.48 1.14 -7.14
N GLU A 18 8.42 0.68 -5.89
CA GLU A 18 9.20 -0.48 -5.42
C GLU A 18 8.72 -1.80 -6.04
N VAL A 19 7.41 -1.94 -6.29
CA VAL A 19 6.86 -3.08 -7.02
C VAL A 19 7.38 -3.11 -8.46
N LEU A 20 7.36 -1.95 -9.13
CA LEU A 20 7.88 -1.80 -10.49
C LEU A 20 9.39 -2.04 -10.59
N SER A 21 10.16 -1.75 -9.54
CA SER A 21 11.59 -2.06 -9.48
C SER A 21 11.89 -3.55 -9.22
N GLY A 22 10.86 -4.35 -8.89
CA GLY A 22 10.99 -5.75 -8.53
C GLY A 22 11.57 -5.99 -7.14
N ASN A 23 11.71 -4.93 -6.32
CA ASN A 23 12.28 -4.98 -4.98
C ASN A 23 11.23 -5.39 -3.92
N TRP A 24 10.82 -6.66 -3.94
CA TRP A 24 9.74 -7.15 -3.06
C TRP A 24 10.03 -7.06 -1.56
N ASP A 25 11.30 -7.16 -1.14
CA ASP A 25 11.66 -6.95 0.26
C ASP A 25 11.47 -5.47 0.65
N GLY A 26 11.79 -4.54 -0.26
CA GLY A 26 11.49 -3.13 -0.10
C GLY A 26 10.00 -2.83 -0.06
N VAL A 27 9.20 -3.52 -0.87
CA VAL A 27 7.72 -3.41 -0.87
C VAL A 27 7.14 -3.80 0.48
N ILE A 28 7.61 -4.91 1.08
CA ILE A 28 7.15 -5.36 2.41
C ILE A 28 7.50 -4.33 3.47
N ASN A 29 8.77 -3.89 3.52
CA ASN A 29 9.20 -2.87 4.48
C ASN A 29 8.40 -1.56 4.33
N MET A 30 8.05 -1.19 3.10
CA MET A 30 7.26 0.00 2.83
C MET A 30 5.80 -0.15 3.25
N TYR A 31 5.21 -1.34 3.06
CA TYR A 31 3.87 -1.64 3.54
C TYR A 31 3.79 -1.58 5.07
N GLU A 32 4.75 -2.18 5.77
CA GLU A 32 4.82 -2.13 7.24
C GLU A 32 4.98 -0.69 7.75
N LEU A 33 5.83 0.11 7.11
CA LEU A 33 5.96 1.53 7.43
C LEU A 33 4.64 2.27 7.27
N ILE A 34 3.90 2.01 6.17
CA ILE A 34 2.60 2.64 5.93
C ILE A 34 1.62 2.33 7.05
N GLU A 35 1.52 1.07 7.48
CA GLU A 35 0.67 0.68 8.61
C GLU A 35 1.11 1.35 9.92
N GLU A 36 2.41 1.51 10.16
CA GLU A 36 2.93 2.16 11.37
C GLU A 36 2.62 3.66 11.44
N VAL A 37 2.74 4.37 10.31
CA VAL A 37 2.63 5.85 10.29
C VAL A 37 1.22 6.38 10.00
N THR A 38 0.33 5.52 9.50
CA THR A 38 -1.04 5.87 9.13
C THR A 38 -1.97 5.82 10.36
N SER A 39 -2.96 6.72 10.43
CA SER A 39 -3.93 6.66 11.52
C SER A 39 -4.85 5.44 11.39
N ASN A 40 -5.27 4.88 12.52
CA ASN A 40 -6.22 3.76 12.56
C ASN A 40 -7.52 4.06 11.79
N GLU A 41 -7.99 5.30 11.81
CA GLU A 41 -9.19 5.72 11.05
C GLU A 41 -9.03 5.48 9.54
N ILE A 42 -7.87 5.82 8.97
CA ILE A 42 -7.60 5.58 7.55
C ILE A 42 -7.43 4.08 7.29
N ILE A 43 -6.73 3.36 8.17
CA ILE A 43 -6.57 1.90 8.05
C ILE A 43 -7.93 1.19 8.07
N GLU A 44 -8.84 1.60 8.95
CA GLU A 44 -10.19 1.04 9.04
C GLU A 44 -10.99 1.31 7.75
N ASN A 45 -10.91 2.53 7.22
CA ASN A 45 -11.60 2.94 5.98
C ASN A 45 -11.16 2.14 4.74
N TYR A 46 -9.89 1.70 4.71
CA TYR A 46 -9.31 0.93 3.59
C TYR A 46 -8.94 -0.50 3.98
N SER A 47 -9.49 -1.02 5.09
CA SER A 47 -9.03 -2.28 5.70
C SER A 47 -9.09 -3.48 4.76
N LYS A 48 -10.15 -3.56 3.95
CA LYS A 48 -10.33 -4.63 2.96
C LYS A 48 -9.30 -4.53 1.83
N GLU A 49 -9.12 -3.33 1.29
CA GLU A 49 -8.15 -3.08 0.22
C GLU A 49 -6.73 -3.32 0.71
N LEU A 50 -6.40 -2.96 1.96
CA LEU A 50 -5.09 -3.22 2.55
C LEU A 50 -4.83 -4.73 2.74
N GLU A 51 -5.84 -5.51 3.14
CA GLU A 51 -5.72 -6.97 3.21
C GLU A 51 -5.46 -7.58 1.83
N GLU A 52 -6.21 -7.16 0.80
CA GLU A 52 -6.01 -7.61 -0.59
C GLU A 52 -4.62 -7.18 -1.13
N LEU A 53 -4.16 -5.98 -0.77
CA LEU A 53 -2.84 -5.47 -1.11
C LEU A 53 -1.73 -6.35 -0.51
N LEU A 54 -1.83 -6.67 0.78
CA LEU A 54 -0.86 -7.51 1.48
C LEU A 54 -0.80 -8.92 0.88
N ILE A 55 -1.93 -9.51 0.52
CA ILE A 55 -2.00 -10.80 -0.17
C ILE A 55 -1.24 -10.73 -1.50
N SER A 56 -1.51 -9.68 -2.29
CA SER A 56 -0.86 -9.47 -3.60
C SER A 56 0.65 -9.28 -3.46
N ILE A 57 1.10 -8.50 -2.46
CA ILE A 57 2.52 -8.30 -2.15
C ILE A 57 3.20 -9.63 -1.78
N LYS A 58 2.60 -10.41 -0.88
CA LYS A 58 3.15 -11.72 -0.46
C LYS A 58 3.27 -12.71 -1.62
N ASN A 59 2.32 -12.66 -2.54
CA ASN A 59 2.32 -13.49 -3.75
C ASN A 59 3.24 -12.95 -4.86
N LYS A 60 3.87 -11.78 -4.66
CA LYS A 60 4.65 -11.06 -5.68
C LYS A 60 3.85 -10.82 -6.97
N ASP A 61 2.54 -10.62 -6.80
CA ASP A 61 1.59 -10.40 -7.88
C ASP A 61 1.50 -8.91 -8.22
N CYS A 62 2.32 -8.48 -9.18
CA CYS A 62 2.34 -7.11 -9.66
C CYS A 62 0.96 -6.64 -10.17
N GLY A 63 0.22 -7.50 -10.89
CA GLY A 63 -1.10 -7.16 -11.43
C GLY A 63 -2.17 -7.06 -10.33
N GLY A 64 -2.08 -7.92 -9.31
CA GLY A 64 -2.89 -7.83 -8.10
C GLY A 64 -2.64 -6.53 -7.35
N VAL A 65 -1.38 -6.14 -7.16
CA VAL A 65 -1.03 -4.86 -6.51
C VAL A 65 -1.56 -3.67 -7.31
N ASP A 66 -1.32 -3.61 -8.62
CA ASP A 66 -1.81 -2.52 -9.48
C ASP A 66 -3.32 -2.34 -9.37
N LYS A 67 -4.07 -3.46 -9.44
CA LYS A 67 -5.52 -3.45 -9.34
C LYS A 67 -6.00 -2.88 -7.99
N VAL A 68 -5.39 -3.30 -6.89
CA VAL A 68 -5.79 -2.83 -5.56
C VAL A 68 -5.45 -1.35 -5.38
N LEU A 69 -4.26 -0.93 -5.84
CA LEU A 69 -3.86 0.48 -5.78
C LEU A 69 -4.76 1.36 -6.63
N ASN A 70 -5.19 0.92 -7.81
CA ASN A 70 -6.16 1.67 -8.63
C ASN A 70 -7.51 1.85 -7.90
N ASN A 71 -7.95 0.88 -7.09
CA ASN A 71 -9.18 1.02 -6.29
C ASN A 71 -9.04 2.08 -5.19
N ILE A 72 -7.92 2.08 -4.46
CA ILE A 72 -7.68 3.03 -3.37
C ILE A 72 -7.45 4.44 -3.92
N LEU A 73 -6.60 4.54 -4.93
CA LEU A 73 -6.05 5.81 -5.40
C LEU A 73 -6.92 6.46 -6.49
N LYS A 74 -7.85 5.70 -7.08
CA LYS A 74 -8.81 6.14 -8.12
C LYS A 74 -8.12 6.74 -9.35
N TRP A 75 -7.08 6.06 -9.83
CA TRP A 75 -6.33 6.45 -11.03
C TRP A 75 -6.97 5.92 -12.31
#